data_AF-A0A0B5EST5-F1
#
_entry.id   AF-A0A0B5EST5-F1
#
_cell.length_a   1.000
_cell.length_b   1.000
_cell.length_c   1.000
_cell.angle_alpha   90.00
_cell.angle_beta   90.00
_cell.angle_gamma   90.00
#
_symmetry.space_group_name_H-M   'P 1'
#
loop_
_entity.id
_entity.type
_entity.pdbx_description
1 polymer ?
#
loop_
_entity_poly.entity_id
_entity_poly.type
_entity_poly.pdbx_seq_one_letter_code
_entity_poly.pdbx_strand_id
1 'polypeptide(L)'
;MTATSPDSTGQAATAAWLADLIAELLGLAAEDIPGDRPVGEIGIDSLTAAQLSVEVEERTGATIPLERFLGTETLDELVREAEEQGTEAGA
;
A
#
# COMPACT_ATOMS: atom_id res chain seq x y z
N MET A 1 26.51 7.97 7.37
CA MET A 1 25.09 8.34 7.56
C MET A 1 24.52 8.52 6.17
N THR A 2 24.01 7.42 5.63
CA THR A 2 23.83 7.18 4.19
C THR A 2 22.54 7.80 3.65
N ALA A 3 22.69 8.45 2.51
CA ALA A 3 21.71 8.83 1.47
C ALA A 3 20.22 8.80 1.84
N THR A 4 19.62 10.00 1.87
CA THR A 4 18.21 10.19 1.53
C THR A 4 18.03 9.77 0.07
N SER A 5 17.57 8.54 -0.15
CA SER A 5 17.16 8.06 -1.46
C SER A 5 15.88 8.81 -1.91
N PRO A 6 15.75 9.17 -3.21
CA PRO A 6 14.59 9.91 -3.72
C PRO A 6 13.26 9.12 -3.65
N ASP A 7 13.30 7.80 -3.48
CA ASP A 7 12.14 6.91 -3.34
C ASP A 7 11.25 7.20 -2.13
N SER A 8 11.79 7.79 -1.06
CA SER A 8 11.03 8.05 0.18
C SER A 8 9.84 8.98 -0.03
N THR A 9 9.89 9.84 -1.06
CA THR A 9 8.79 10.77 -1.35
C THR A 9 7.65 10.08 -2.11
N GLY A 10 7.97 9.17 -3.04
CA GLY A 10 7.00 8.36 -3.76
C GLY A 10 6.29 7.39 -2.82
N GLN A 11 7.07 6.65 -2.03
CA GLN A 11 6.56 5.76 -0.98
C GLN A 11 5.63 6.49 0.00
N ALA A 12 6.04 7.65 0.53
CA ALA A 12 5.20 8.40 1.45
C ALA A 12 3.87 8.86 0.81
N ALA A 13 3.90 9.27 -0.47
CA ALA A 13 2.70 9.69 -1.19
C ALA A 13 1.77 8.52 -1.53
N THR A 14 2.31 7.34 -1.84
CA THR A 14 1.53 6.13 -2.10
C THR A 14 0.98 5.57 -0.79
N ALA A 15 1.74 5.55 0.30
CA ALA A 15 1.27 5.16 1.62
C ALA A 15 0.14 6.07 2.14
N ALA A 16 0.28 7.39 2.04
CA ALA A 16 -0.76 8.33 2.47
C ALA A 16 -2.08 8.13 1.70
N TRP A 17 -1.99 7.90 0.39
CA TRP A 17 -3.16 7.61 -0.44
C TRP A 17 -3.77 6.24 -0.15
N LEU A 18 -2.94 5.22 0.07
CA LEU A 18 -3.42 3.88 0.39
C LEU A 18 -4.15 3.89 1.74
N ALA A 19 -3.63 4.64 2.72
CA ALA A 19 -4.30 4.87 4.00
C ALA A 19 -5.64 5.61 3.84
N ASP A 20 -5.70 6.63 2.98
CA ASP A 20 -6.93 7.36 2.65
C ASP A 20 -7.99 6.44 2.00
N LEU A 21 -7.57 5.60 1.04
CA LEU A 21 -8.44 4.63 0.40
C LEU A 21 -8.97 3.60 1.41
N ILE A 22 -8.10 3.08 2.29
CA ILE A 22 -8.49 2.14 3.35
C ILE A 22 -9.48 2.80 4.31
N ALA A 23 -9.25 4.06 4.69
CA ALA A 23 -10.14 4.82 5.55
C ALA A 23 -11.53 4.97 4.93
N GLU A 24 -11.62 5.37 3.66
CA GLU A 24 -12.87 5.48 2.91
C GLU A 24 -13.60 4.13 2.81
N LEU A 25 -12.87 3.04 2.55
CA LEU A 25 -13.44 1.69 2.43
C LEU A 25 -13.93 1.11 3.76
N LEU A 26 -13.25 1.43 4.87
CA LEU A 26 -13.64 1.00 6.22
C LEU A 26 -14.63 1.96 6.88
N GLY A 27 -14.85 3.15 6.30
CA GLY A 27 -15.62 4.23 6.91
C GLY A 27 -14.95 4.81 8.17
N LEU A 28 -13.62 4.78 8.20
CA LEU A 28 -12.77 5.33 9.26
C LEU A 28 -12.14 6.66 8.79
N ALA A 29 -11.49 7.39 9.70
CA ALA A 29 -10.69 8.54 9.33
C ALA A 29 -9.25 8.09 8.96
N ALA A 30 -8.63 8.72 7.95
CA ALA A 30 -7.26 8.40 7.56
C ALA A 30 -6.24 8.57 8.70
N GLU A 31 -6.53 9.47 9.67
CA GLU A 31 -5.74 9.65 10.90
C GLU A 31 -5.83 8.46 11.87
N ASP A 32 -6.89 7.66 11.79
CA ASP A 32 -7.08 6.45 12.59
C ASP A 32 -6.46 5.21 11.93
N ILE A 33 -5.90 5.34 10.72
CA ILE A 33 -5.24 4.24 10.00
C ILE A 33 -3.75 4.20 10.38
N PRO A 34 -3.32 3.22 11.20
CA PRO A 34 -1.93 3.10 11.60
C PRO A 34 -1.07 2.56 10.44
N GLY A 35 -0.25 3.41 9.83
CA GLY A 35 0.71 2.98 8.79
C GLY A 35 1.83 2.07 9.30
N ASP A 36 2.09 2.05 10.61
CA ASP A 36 3.11 1.22 11.28
C ASP A 36 2.58 -0.18 11.68
N ARG A 37 1.29 -0.45 11.47
CA ARG A 37 0.68 -1.75 11.81
C ARG A 37 0.40 -2.59 10.57
N PRO A 38 0.27 -3.93 10.74
CA PRO A 38 -0.08 -4.81 9.65
C PRO A 38 -1.44 -4.42 9.08
N VAL A 39 -1.54 -4.28 7.77
CA VAL A 39 -2.80 -3.88 7.12
C VAL A 39 -3.91 -4.91 7.39
N GLY A 40 -3.57 -6.20 7.49
CA GLY A 40 -4.52 -7.25 7.86
C GLY A 40 -5.15 -7.07 9.25
N GLU A 41 -4.49 -6.38 10.18
CA GLU A 41 -5.03 -6.12 11.52
C GLU A 41 -5.98 -4.89 11.58
N ILE A 42 -6.05 -4.10 10.51
CA ILE A 42 -6.92 -2.91 10.40
C ILE A 42 -8.36 -3.31 10.00
N GLY A 43 -8.57 -4.59 9.65
CA GLY A 43 -9.85 -5.07 9.13
C GLY A 43 -9.91 -5.09 7.61
N ILE A 44 -8.75 -5.19 6.94
CA ILE A 44 -8.71 -5.40 5.49
C ILE A 44 -9.30 -6.79 5.19
N ASP A 45 -10.46 -6.79 4.56
CA ASP A 45 -11.10 -7.99 4.01
C ASP A 45 -10.64 -8.26 2.57
N SER A 46 -10.96 -9.44 2.03
CA SER A 46 -10.63 -9.79 0.64
C SER A 46 -11.16 -8.79 -0.40
N LEU A 47 -12.28 -8.12 -0.12
CA LEU A 47 -12.84 -7.08 -0.99
C LEU A 47 -11.96 -5.82 -0.99
N THR A 48 -11.60 -5.33 0.20
CA THR A 48 -10.73 -4.16 0.37
C THR A 48 -9.34 -4.44 -0.22
N ALA A 49 -8.79 -5.62 0.04
CA ALA A 49 -7.52 -6.07 -0.52
C ALA A 49 -7.54 -6.15 -2.06
N ALA A 50 -8.63 -6.65 -2.66
CA ALA A 50 -8.77 -6.69 -4.11
C ALA A 50 -8.84 -5.27 -4.72
N GLN A 51 -9.56 -4.35 -4.07
CA GLN A 51 -9.62 -2.95 -4.52
C GLN A 51 -8.24 -2.28 -4.42
N LEU A 52 -7.54 -2.48 -3.31
CA LEU A 52 -6.18 -1.96 -3.13
C LEU A 52 -5.22 -2.48 -4.19
N SER A 53 -5.29 -3.78 -4.51
CA SER A 53 -4.47 -4.40 -5.55
C SER A 53 -4.68 -3.76 -6.92
N VAL A 54 -5.94 -3.54 -7.33
CA VAL A 54 -6.27 -2.87 -8.60
C VAL A 54 -5.78 -1.42 -8.62
N GLU A 55 -6.05 -0.68 -7.54
CA GLU A 55 -5.68 0.72 -7.45
C GLU A 55 -4.15 0.92 -7.43
N VAL A 56 -3.42 0.04 -6.73
CA VAL A 56 -1.95 0.03 -6.72
C VAL A 56 -1.41 -0.29 -8.11
N GLU A 57 -1.98 -1.28 -8.80
CA GLU A 57 -1.61 -1.63 -10.18
C GLU A 57 -1.84 -0.46 -11.14
N GLU A 58 -2.99 0.20 -11.08
CA GLU A 58 -3.31 1.35 -11.95
C GLU A 58 -2.38 2.55 -11.69
N ARG A 59 -1.98 2.76 -10.44
CA ARG A 59 -1.14 3.91 -10.04
C ARG A 59 0.35 3.67 -10.25
N THR A 60 0.84 2.50 -9.86
CA THR A 60 2.27 2.16 -9.81
C THR A 60 2.69 1.25 -10.95
N GLY A 61 1.75 0.55 -11.60
CA GLY A 61 2.02 -0.51 -12.57
C GLY A 61 2.37 -1.85 -11.93
N ALA A 62 2.37 -1.96 -10.60
CA ALA A 62 2.71 -3.18 -9.89
C ALA A 62 1.49 -4.00 -9.49
N THR A 63 1.54 -5.29 -9.81
CA THR A 63 0.54 -6.25 -9.35
C THR A 63 0.92 -6.80 -7.98
N ILE A 64 0.27 -6.33 -6.92
CA ILE A 64 0.40 -6.94 -5.58
C ILE A 64 -0.77 -7.89 -5.31
N PRO A 65 -0.53 -9.18 -5.01
CA PRO A 65 -1.59 -10.12 -4.68
C PRO A 65 -2.25 -9.78 -3.33
N LEU A 66 -3.58 -9.96 -3.27
CA LEU A 66 -4.40 -9.70 -2.08
C LEU A 66 -3.95 -10.47 -0.83
N GLU A 67 -3.30 -11.61 -0.98
CA GLU A 67 -2.72 -12.40 0.14
C GLU A 67 -1.69 -11.61 0.96
N ARG A 68 -0.98 -10.68 0.32
CA ARG A 68 0.00 -9.79 0.96
C ARG A 68 -0.71 -8.73 1.79
N PHE A 69 -1.79 -8.16 1.25
CA PHE A 69 -2.68 -7.24 1.98
C PHE A 69 -3.43 -7.91 3.15
N LEU A 70 -3.67 -9.22 3.07
CA LEU A 70 -4.25 -10.01 4.17
C LEU A 70 -3.18 -10.60 5.11
N GLY A 71 -1.90 -10.38 4.81
CA GLY A 71 -0.77 -10.88 5.57
C GLY A 71 -0.47 -10.05 6.81
N THR A 72 0.71 -10.30 7.39
CA THR A 72 1.25 -9.53 8.52
C THR A 72 2.11 -8.34 8.06
N GLU A 73 1.96 -7.94 6.81
CA GLU A 73 2.77 -6.89 6.19
C GLU A 73 2.19 -5.53 6.52
N THR A 74 3.09 -4.56 6.67
CA THR A 74 2.72 -3.17 6.90
C THR A 74 2.42 -2.46 5.58
N LEU A 75 1.70 -1.34 5.68
CA LEU A 75 1.43 -0.48 4.53
C LEU A 75 2.71 -0.05 3.83
N ASP A 76 3.74 0.31 4.61
CA ASP A 76 5.04 0.75 4.09
C ASP A 76 5.74 -0.35 3.29
N GLU A 77 5.72 -1.60 3.78
CA GLU A 77 6.30 -2.73 3.06
C GLU A 77 5.60 -2.99 1.73
N LEU A 78 4.26 -2.96 1.70
CA LEU A 78 3.49 -3.15 0.47
C LEU A 78 3.78 -2.04 -0.54
N VAL A 79 3.85 -0.80 -0.08
CA VAL A 79 4.13 0.35 -0.94
C VAL A 79 5.56 0.29 -1.48
N ARG A 80 6.53 -0.09 -0.64
CA ARG A 80 7.91 -0.27 -1.06
C ARG A 80 8.00 -1.29 -2.19
N GLU A 81 7.31 -2.41 -2.03
CA GLU A 81 7.30 -3.50 -2.99
C GLU A 81 6.56 -3.11 -4.28
N ALA A 82 5.46 -2.34 -4.18
CA ALA A 82 4.75 -1.81 -5.34
C ALA A 82 5.67 -0.93 -6.22
N GLU A 83 6.43 -0.04 -5.60
CA GLU A 83 7.35 0.84 -6.33
C GLU A 83 8.53 0.03 -6.92
N GLU A 84 8.99 -1.01 -6.22
CA GLU A 84 10.02 -1.94 -6.71
C GLU A 84 9.53 -2.74 -7.94
N GLN A 85 8.31 -3.30 -7.90
CA GLN A 85 7.73 -4.11 -9.00
C GLN A 85 7.24 -3.28 -10.19
N GLY A 86 6.75 -2.06 -9.96
CA GLY A 86 6.20 -1.18 -11.00
C GLY A 86 7.24 -0.81 -12.07
N THR A 87 8.53 -0.97 -11.74
CA THR A 87 9.65 -0.77 -12.65
C THR A 87 9.87 -1.97 -13.60
N GLU A 88 9.38 -3.18 -13.27
CA GLU A 88 9.65 -4.42 -14.01
C GLU A 88 8.47 -4.90 -14.91
N ALA A 89 7.25 -4.43 -14.69
CA ALA A 89 6.03 -4.93 -15.36
C ALA A 89 5.81 -4.42 -16.82
N GLY A 90 6.81 -3.80 -17.45
CA GLY A 90 6.70 -3.17 -18.77
C GLY A 90 7.44 -3.86 -19.92
N ALA A 91 7.68 -5.18 -19.87
CA ALA A 91 8.41 -5.94 -20.92
C ALA A 91 7.50 -6.87 -21.75
#